data_AF-A0A5B0UZL7-F1
#
_entry.id   AF-A0A5B0UZL7-F1
#
_cell.length_a   1.000
_cell.length_b   1.000
_cell.length_c   1.000
_cell.angle_alpha   90.00
_cell.angle_beta   90.00
_cell.angle_gamma   90.00
#
_symmetry.space_group_name_H-M   'P 1'
#
loop_
_entity.id
_entity.type
_entity.pdbx_description
1 polymer ?
#
loop_
_entity_poly.entity_id
_entity_poly.type
_entity_poly.pdbx_seq_one_letter_code
_entity_poly.pdbx_strand_id
1 'polypeptide(L)'
;GQEVLFFEEGEPKIDGEPGDLKFRIRTALHSHFKREGNDLHATVTISLLQALVGFEKTIKHLDNHLVEIGTKGITKPKEIRKFKGEGMPLYQ
;
A
#
# COMPACT_ATOMS: atom_id res chain seq x y z
N GLY A 1 8.83 1.09 -10.45
CA GLY A 1 8.33 -0.29 -10.42
C GLY A 1 9.53 -1.18 -10.61
N GLN A 2 9.58 -2.32 -9.93
CA GLN A 2 10.67 -3.27 -10.09
C GLN A 2 10.55 -3.98 -11.45
N GLU A 3 11.69 -4.24 -12.07
CA GLU A 3 11.79 -5.00 -13.32
C GLU A 3 12.48 -6.34 -13.04
N VAL A 4 11.96 -7.40 -13.65
CA VAL A 4 12.53 -8.75 -13.57
C VAL A 4 12.86 -9.17 -14.99
N LEU A 5 14.13 -9.52 -15.23
CA LEU A 5 14.67 -9.89 -16.53
C LEU A 5 14.87 -11.41 -16.58
N PHE A 6 14.37 -12.02 -17.64
CA PHE A 6 14.65 -13.40 -18.00
C PHE A 6 15.37 -13.38 -19.35
N PHE A 7 16.63 -13.79 -19.34
CA PHE A 7 17.48 -13.84 -20.54
C PHE A 7 17.00 -14.95 -21.47
N GLU A 8 16.94 -14.65 -22.78
CA GLU A 8 16.63 -15.63 -23.84
C GLU A 8 15.27 -16.38 -23.68
N GLU A 9 14.38 -15.85 -22.85
CA GLU A 9 13.01 -16.38 -22.62
C GLU A 9 11.96 -15.61 -23.44
N GLY A 10 12.40 -14.83 -24.43
CA GLY A 10 11.56 -14.10 -25.37
C GLY A 10 11.08 -14.97 -26.53
N GLU A 11 10.49 -14.34 -27.54
CA GLU A 11 9.96 -15.05 -28.71
C GLU A 11 11.10 -15.78 -29.46
N PRO A 12 11.00 -17.12 -29.68
CA PRO A 12 12.03 -17.88 -30.36
C PRO A 12 12.07 -17.52 -31.85
N LYS A 13 13.29 -17.41 -32.39
CA LYS A 13 13.54 -17.14 -33.81
C LYS A 13 14.15 -18.35 -34.50
N ILE A 14 13.80 -18.55 -35.78
CA ILE A 14 14.27 -19.68 -36.59
C ILE A 14 15.80 -19.60 -36.83
N ASP A 15 16.36 -18.39 -36.89
CA ASP A 15 17.76 -18.15 -37.29
C ASP A 15 18.48 -17.18 -36.35
N GLY A 16 18.26 -17.32 -35.03
CA GLY A 16 18.93 -16.48 -34.02
C GLY A 16 18.51 -16.81 -32.58
N GLU A 17 19.23 -16.22 -31.62
CA GLU A 17 18.92 -16.36 -30.20
C GLU A 17 17.56 -15.70 -29.86
N PRO A 18 16.77 -16.31 -28.97
CA PRO A 18 15.54 -15.67 -28.48
C PRO A 18 15.85 -14.34 -27.80
N GLY A 19 14.90 -13.40 -27.83
CA GLY A 19 15.03 -12.15 -27.11
C GLY A 19 14.89 -12.32 -25.58
N ASP A 20 14.92 -11.21 -24.85
CA ASP A 20 14.67 -11.23 -23.39
C ASP A 20 13.20 -11.01 -23.05
N LEU A 21 12.74 -11.65 -21.98
CA LEU A 21 11.45 -11.39 -21.37
C LEU A 21 11.59 -10.46 -20.15
N LYS A 22 10.97 -9.28 -20.23
CA LYS A 22 11.01 -8.25 -19.18
C LYS A 22 9.65 -8.09 -18.51
N PHE A 23 9.57 -8.45 -17.23
CA PHE A 23 8.39 -8.16 -16.42
C PHE A 23 8.55 -6.84 -15.69
N ARG A 24 7.54 -5.96 -15.79
CA ARG A 24 7.48 -4.73 -15.01
C ARG A 24 6.36 -4.81 -13.99
N ILE A 25 6.74 -4.83 -12.72
CA ILE A 25 5.79 -4.90 -11.61
C ILE A 25 5.08 -3.56 -11.46
N ARG A 26 3.75 -3.60 -11.49
CA ARG A 26 2.85 -2.45 -11.26
C ARG A 26 1.95 -2.75 -10.07
N THR A 27 1.82 -1.78 -9.17
CA THR A 27 0.90 -1.87 -8.03
C THR A 27 -0.53 -1.67 -8.50
N ALA A 28 -1.39 -2.65 -8.27
CA ALA A 28 -2.83 -2.51 -8.52
C ALA A 28 -3.48 -1.58 -7.46
N LEU A 29 -4.59 -0.95 -7.84
CA LEU A 29 -5.39 -0.17 -6.89
C LEU A 29 -6.01 -1.09 -5.84
N HIS A 30 -5.95 -0.69 -4.58
CA HIS A 30 -6.60 -1.38 -3.48
C HIS A 30 -7.76 -0.53 -2.94
N SER A 31 -8.82 -1.18 -2.45
CA SER A 31 -10.06 -0.50 -2.01
C SER A 31 -9.83 0.44 -0.82
N HIS A 32 -8.91 0.10 0.08
CA HIS A 32 -8.70 0.82 1.34
C HIS A 32 -7.32 1.46 1.47
N PHE A 33 -6.35 1.03 0.68
CA PHE A 33 -4.96 1.42 0.85
C PHE A 33 -4.39 2.00 -0.43
N LYS A 34 -3.64 3.08 -0.29
CA LYS A 34 -2.79 3.63 -1.34
C LYS A 34 -1.35 3.50 -0.88
N ARG A 35 -0.54 2.77 -1.65
CA ARG A 35 0.90 2.63 -1.39
C ARG A 35 1.65 3.86 -1.89
N GLU A 36 2.48 4.44 -1.04
CA GLU A 36 3.41 5.52 -1.38
C GLU A 36 4.82 5.14 -0.90
N GLY A 37 5.66 4.69 -1.82
CA GLY A 37 6.96 4.09 -1.47
C GLY A 37 6.78 2.84 -0.58
N ASN A 38 7.20 2.95 0.67
CA ASN A 38 7.05 1.90 1.69
C ASN A 38 5.96 2.22 2.73
N ASP A 39 5.28 3.37 2.62
CA ASP A 39 4.18 3.72 3.51
C ASP A 39 2.84 3.29 2.87
N LEU A 40 1.86 2.97 3.73
CA LEU A 40 0.47 2.69 3.34
C LEU A 40 -0.44 3.79 3.88
N HIS A 41 -1.15 4.45 2.98
CA HIS A 41 -2.14 5.47 3.32
C HIS A 41 -3.55 4.88 3.27
N ALA A 42 -4.33 5.11 4.31
CA ALA A 42 -5.75 4.78 4.37
C ALA A 42 -6.57 6.04 4.71
N THR A 43 -7.66 6.24 3.99
CA THR A 43 -8.61 7.33 4.27
C THR A 43 -9.74 6.78 5.13
N VAL A 44 -9.91 7.36 6.33
CA VAL A 44 -10.91 6.93 7.29
C VAL A 44 -11.95 8.02 7.46
N THR A 45 -13.18 7.71 7.10
CA THR A 45 -14.31 8.62 7.31
C THR A 45 -14.79 8.52 8.75
N ILE A 46 -14.82 9.66 9.43
CA ILE A 46 -15.37 9.82 10.79
C ILE A 46 -16.51 10.83 10.76
N SER A 47 -17.46 10.72 11.69
CA SER A 47 -18.52 11.71 11.83
C SER A 47 -18.00 13.01 12.46
N LEU A 48 -18.73 14.11 12.31
CA LEU A 48 -18.38 15.38 12.98
C LEU A 48 -18.32 15.21 14.51
N LEU A 49 -19.26 14.45 15.09
CA LEU A 49 -19.26 14.14 16.52
C LEU A 49 -17.95 13.45 16.92
N GLN A 50 -17.57 12.38 16.21
CA GLN A 50 -16.32 11.65 16.42
C GLN A 50 -15.09 12.54 16.26
N ALA A 51 -15.12 13.49 15.32
CA ALA A 51 -14.04 14.45 15.14
C ALA A 51 -13.91 15.43 16.32
N LEU A 52 -15.00 15.74 17.05
CA LEU A 52 -14.99 16.69 18.17
C LEU A 52 -14.69 16.03 19.53
N VAL A 53 -15.25 14.84 19.78
CA VAL A 53 -15.15 14.16 21.10
C VAL A 53 -14.13 13.01 21.14
N GLY A 54 -13.55 12.69 19.98
CA GLY A 54 -12.68 11.53 19.82
C GLY A 54 -13.40 10.31 19.26
N PHE A 55 -12.60 9.32 18.85
CA PHE A 55 -13.08 8.06 18.29
C PHE A 55 -12.06 6.96 18.51
N GLU A 56 -12.56 5.72 18.49
CA GLU A 56 -11.76 4.50 18.37
C GLU A 56 -12.37 3.65 17.25
N LYS A 57 -11.54 3.18 16.34
CA LYS A 57 -11.90 2.33 15.21
C LYS A 57 -10.80 1.31 14.99
N THR A 58 -11.16 0.18 14.39
CA THR A 58 -10.21 -0.85 14.02
C THR A 58 -10.21 -1.00 12.51
N ILE A 59 -9.02 -1.07 11.91
CA ILE A 59 -8.83 -1.29 10.49
C ILE A 59 -8.12 -2.61 10.30
N LYS A 60 -8.58 -3.39 9.31
CA LYS A 60 -7.92 -4.61 8.89
C LYS A 60 -6.77 -4.28 7.94
N HIS A 61 -5.56 -4.69 8.29
CA HIS A 61 -4.35 -4.51 7.45
C HIS A 61 -4.33 -5.54 6.30
N LEU A 62 -3.35 -5.42 5.39
CA LEU A 62 -3.16 -6.28 4.22
C LEU A 62 -2.87 -7.74 4.57
N ASP A 63 -2.24 -8.01 5.71
CA ASP A 63 -1.96 -9.35 6.26
C ASP A 63 -3.11 -9.89 7.14
N ASN A 64 -4.22 -9.15 7.23
CA ASN A 64 -5.40 -9.41 8.03
C ASN A 64 -5.31 -9.12 9.54
N HIS A 65 -4.18 -8.62 10.06
CA HIS A 65 -4.16 -8.20 11.46
C HIS A 65 -4.97 -6.92 11.67
N LEU A 66 -5.32 -6.64 12.93
CA LEU A 66 -6.16 -5.50 13.31
C LEU A 66 -5.31 -4.35 13.85
N VAL A 67 -5.45 -3.18 13.25
CA VAL A 67 -4.81 -1.94 13.72
C VAL A 67 -5.86 -1.07 14.38
N GLU A 68 -5.67 -0.80 15.68
CA GLU A 68 -6.48 0.15 16.42
C GLU A 68 -6.04 1.58 16.12
N ILE A 69 -6.99 2.41 15.70
CA ILE A 69 -6.79 3.82 15.41
C ILE A 69 -7.77 4.65 16.22
N GLY A 70 -7.30 5.78 16.76
CA GLY A 70 -8.17 6.63 17.55
C GLY A 70 -7.52 7.89 18.08
N THR A 71 -8.34 8.72 18.70
CA THR A 71 -7.91 9.85 19.55
C THR A 71 -8.99 10.15 20.57
N LYS A 72 -8.58 10.74 21.69
CA LYS A 72 -9.48 11.25 22.74
C LYS A 72 -9.82 12.74 22.57
N GLY A 73 -9.23 13.41 21.58
CA GLY A 73 -9.38 14.85 21.37
C GLY A 73 -9.91 15.21 19.98
N ILE A 74 -9.87 16.50 19.67
CA ILE A 74 -10.34 17.03 18.39
C ILE A 74 -9.44 16.53 17.25
N THR A 75 -10.05 15.96 16.22
CA THR A 75 -9.39 15.63 14.95
C THR A 75 -9.65 16.74 13.95
N LYS A 76 -8.59 17.37 13.44
CA LYS A 76 -8.70 18.47 12.47
C LYS A 76 -9.08 17.95 11.08
N PRO A 77 -9.76 18.75 10.25
CA PRO A 77 -9.99 18.40 8.85
C PRO A 77 -8.68 18.07 8.12
N LYS A 78 -8.65 16.95 7.40
CA LYS A 78 -7.47 16.46 6.65
C LYS A 78 -6.25 16.14 7.52
N GLU A 79 -6.43 15.95 8.83
CA GLU A 79 -5.34 15.51 9.70
C GLU A 79 -4.81 14.14 9.26
N ILE A 80 -3.49 14.01 9.23
CA ILE A 80 -2.79 12.76 8.93
C ILE A 80 -2.11 12.28 10.21
N ARG A 81 -2.32 11.02 10.55
CA ARG A 81 -1.62 10.35 11.66
C ARG A 81 -0.78 9.21 11.13
N LYS A 82 0.41 9.05 11.70
CA LYS A 82 1.35 7.98 11.35
C LYS A 82 1.34 6.92 12.45
N PHE A 83 1.09 5.68 12.06
CA PHE A 83 1.21 4.50 12.91
C PHE A 83 2.51 3.80 12.52
N LYS A 84 3.47 3.74 13.45
CA LYS A 84 4.80 3.16 13.18
C LYS A 84 4.67 1.64 13.07
N GLY A 85 5.33 1.04 12.07
CA GLY A 85 5.31 -0.40 11.83
C GLY A 85 4.22 -0.86 10.86
N GLU A 86 3.22 -0.02 10.58
CA GLU A 86 2.05 -0.38 9.76
C GLU A 86 2.21 -0.12 8.26
N GLY A 87 3.46 -0.06 7.77
CA GLY A 87 3.79 0.17 6.37
C GLY A 87 3.91 -1.11 5.54
N MET A 88 4.57 -0.99 4.39
CA MET A 88 5.04 -2.13 3.60
C MET A 88 6.37 -2.65 4.19
N PRO A 89 6.67 -3.95 4.03
CA PRO A 89 7.99 -4.49 4.36
C PRO A 89 9.09 -3.82 3.53
N LEU A 90 10.24 -3.61 4.15
CA LEU A 90 11.44 -3.16 3.46
C LEU A 90 12.08 -4.36 2.77
N TYR A 91 12.26 -4.26 1.46
CA TYR A 91 13.02 -5.26 0.70
C TYR A 91 14.50 -5.16 1.10
N GLN A 92 15.10 -6.30 1.43
CA GLN A 92 16.55 -6.45 1.62
C GLN A 92 17.20 -6.86 0.31
#